data_AF-A0AAU9NWR4-F1
#
_entry.id   AF-A0AAU9NWR4-F1
#
_cell.length_a   1.000
_cell.length_b   1.000
_cell.length_c   1.000
_cell.angle_alpha   90.00
_cell.angle_beta   90.00
_cell.angle_gamma   90.00
#
_symmetry.space_group_name_H-M   'P 1'
#
loop_
_entity.id
_entity.type
_entity.pdbx_description
1 polymer ?
#
loop_
_entity_poly.entity_id
_entity_poly.type
_entity_poly.pdbx_seq_one_letter_code
_entity_poly.pdbx_strand_id
1 'polypeptide(L)'
;MGEGFLARDVTFENTAGASGHQAVALRVGSDLSAFYRFVFQLCDILARRPNPKQGNMVTAQGRTDPQQNTGIVIQGCKIAATTDLEPVKANFKTYLGRPWKNYSRTVIMQSFISDVIDPKGWSPWEGDFALNTLYYREYRNRGPGADTSKRVKWKGWGVMWTAFDAMPFSVGIFINGWYWLPFTGFPFWLLL
;
A
#
# COMPACT_ATOMS: atom_id res chain seq x y z
N MET A 1 -12.20 -9.45 -7.78
CA MET A 1 -10.95 -9.67 -8.53
C MET A 1 -10.39 -10.97 -8.04
N GLY A 2 -10.44 -12.00 -8.89
CA GLY A 2 -10.05 -13.36 -8.51
C GLY A 2 -8.55 -13.55 -8.35
N GLU A 3 -8.18 -14.79 -8.07
CA GLU A 3 -6.80 -15.27 -8.10
C GLU A 3 -6.10 -14.88 -9.41
N GLY A 4 -4.85 -14.44 -9.33
CA GLY A 4 -4.07 -14.04 -10.52
C GLY A 4 -4.37 -12.65 -11.09
N PHE A 5 -5.12 -11.78 -10.39
CA PHE A 5 -5.33 -10.41 -10.84
C PHE A 5 -4.00 -9.64 -10.96
N LEU A 6 -3.81 -8.96 -12.10
CA LEU A 6 -2.68 -8.09 -12.40
C LEU A 6 -3.18 -6.71 -12.82
N ALA A 7 -2.48 -5.67 -12.37
CA ALA A 7 -2.61 -4.35 -12.94
C ALA A 7 -1.22 -3.69 -13.00
N ARG A 8 -0.89 -3.15 -14.18
CA ARG A 8 0.33 -2.38 -14.47
C ARG A 8 -0.07 -1.22 -15.38
N ASP A 9 0.61 -0.09 -15.27
CA ASP A 9 0.29 1.12 -16.05
C ASP A 9 -1.19 1.57 -15.90
N VAL A 10 -1.79 1.29 -14.74
CA VAL A 10 -3.18 1.66 -14.41
C VAL A 10 -3.21 2.73 -13.33
N THR A 11 -4.03 3.76 -13.53
CA THR A 11 -4.44 4.68 -12.48
C THR A 11 -5.74 4.17 -11.85
N PHE A 12 -5.70 3.86 -10.56
CA PHE A 12 -6.92 3.58 -9.78
C PHE A 12 -7.42 4.88 -9.16
N GLU A 13 -8.50 5.42 -9.70
CA GLU A 13 -9.12 6.65 -9.21
C GLU A 13 -10.50 6.36 -8.61
N ASN A 14 -10.74 6.84 -7.38
CA ASN A 14 -12.11 6.97 -6.87
C ASN A 14 -12.61 8.40 -7.15
N THR A 15 -13.66 8.55 -7.95
CA THR A 15 -14.34 9.83 -8.18
C THR A 15 -15.60 10.02 -7.34
N ALA A 16 -15.91 9.12 -6.42
CA ALA A 16 -17.00 9.33 -5.46
C ALA A 16 -16.71 10.62 -4.70
N GLY A 17 -17.56 11.62 -4.95
CA GLY A 17 -17.57 12.87 -4.23
C GLY A 17 -17.65 12.56 -2.74
N ALA A 18 -16.98 13.37 -1.93
CA ALA A 18 -16.69 13.02 -0.57
C ALA A 18 -17.95 12.89 0.35
N SER A 19 -19.13 13.21 -0.17
CA SER A 19 -20.45 12.88 0.39
C SER A 19 -20.78 11.38 0.44
N GLY A 20 -20.04 10.52 -0.27
CA GLY A 20 -20.26 9.06 -0.30
C GLY A 20 -19.72 8.26 0.88
N HIS A 21 -19.31 8.90 1.98
CA HIS A 21 -18.58 8.27 3.10
C HIS A 21 -17.30 7.54 2.64
N GLN A 22 -17.04 6.27 2.97
CA GLN A 22 -15.81 5.58 2.57
C GLN A 22 -15.70 5.46 1.03
N ALA A 23 -14.87 6.31 0.41
CA ALA A 23 -14.56 6.26 -1.02
C ALA A 23 -13.27 5.46 -1.28
N VAL A 24 -13.41 4.15 -1.49
CA VAL A 24 -12.28 3.25 -1.77
C VAL A 24 -12.03 3.20 -3.28
N ALA A 25 -10.91 3.75 -3.78
CA ALA A 25 -10.54 3.71 -5.21
C ALA A 25 -10.45 2.30 -5.80
N LEU A 26 -10.28 1.31 -4.93
CA LEU A 26 -10.28 -0.08 -5.29
C LEU A 26 -10.92 -0.94 -4.19
N ARG A 27 -12.21 -1.24 -4.30
CA ARG A 27 -12.90 -2.23 -3.45
C ARG A 27 -13.08 -3.52 -4.24
N VAL A 28 -12.59 -4.63 -3.71
CA VAL A 28 -12.78 -5.97 -4.27
C VAL A 28 -13.63 -6.80 -3.31
N GLY A 29 -14.78 -7.29 -3.78
CA GLY A 29 -15.71 -8.10 -2.99
C GLY A 29 -16.41 -9.15 -3.83
N SER A 30 -15.66 -10.13 -4.34
CA SER A 30 -16.22 -11.40 -4.84
C SER A 30 -15.91 -12.48 -3.81
N ASP A 31 -16.82 -13.44 -3.64
CA ASP A 31 -16.52 -14.66 -2.89
C ASP A 31 -15.23 -15.28 -3.46
N LEU A 32 -14.35 -15.70 -2.54
CA LEU A 32 -12.97 -16.14 -2.80
C LEU A 32 -11.99 -15.05 -3.29
N SER A 33 -12.30 -13.76 -3.11
CA SER A 33 -11.35 -12.68 -3.34
C SER A 33 -11.23 -11.68 -2.18
N ALA A 34 -10.33 -12.02 -1.26
CA ALA A 34 -9.54 -11.04 -0.50
C ALA A 34 -8.18 -10.85 -1.21
N PHE A 35 -7.44 -9.76 -0.97
CA PHE A 35 -6.10 -9.52 -1.52
C PHE A 35 -5.16 -10.71 -1.26
N TYR A 36 -5.15 -11.71 -2.15
CA TYR A 36 -4.57 -13.03 -1.89
C TYR A 36 -3.04 -12.98 -1.96
N ARG A 37 -2.51 -12.22 -2.92
CA ARG A 37 -1.17 -11.65 -3.02
C ARG A 37 -1.22 -10.70 -4.23
N PHE A 38 -0.82 -9.45 -4.09
CA PHE A 38 -0.84 -8.49 -5.21
C PHE A 38 0.37 -7.55 -5.14
N VAL A 39 0.94 -7.25 -6.31
CA VAL A 39 2.04 -6.30 -6.46
C VAL A 39 1.60 -5.21 -7.44
N PHE A 40 1.58 -3.95 -6.99
CA PHE A 40 1.58 -2.82 -7.91
C PHE A 40 3.02 -2.61 -8.37
N GLN A 41 3.27 -2.67 -9.68
CA GLN A 41 4.55 -2.29 -10.28
C GLN A 41 4.34 -1.15 -11.27
N LEU A 42 5.15 -0.10 -11.13
CA LEU A 42 5.20 1.05 -12.05
C LEU A 42 3.85 1.80 -12.15
N CYS A 43 3.04 1.77 -11.09
CA CYS A 43 1.78 2.52 -11.02
C CYS A 43 1.95 3.88 -10.33
N ASP A 44 1.16 4.86 -10.77
CA ASP A 44 0.92 6.11 -10.06
C ASP A 44 -0.29 5.95 -9.13
N ILE A 45 -0.05 6.14 -7.83
CA ILE A 45 -1.05 6.08 -6.77
C ILE A 45 -1.24 7.49 -6.22
N LEU A 46 -2.33 8.13 -6.62
CA LEU A 46 -2.56 9.56 -6.35
C LEU A 46 -3.67 9.74 -5.31
N ALA A 47 -3.33 10.36 -4.18
CA ALA A 47 -4.28 10.77 -3.17
C ALA A 47 -5.00 12.05 -3.59
N ARG A 48 -6.33 12.06 -3.48
CA ARG A 48 -7.18 13.22 -3.81
C ARG A 48 -7.60 14.02 -2.59
N ARG A 49 -8.13 15.22 -2.82
CA ARG A 49 -8.65 16.06 -1.73
C ARG A 49 -9.85 15.36 -1.08
N PRO A 50 -9.78 15.03 0.22
CA PRO A 50 -10.91 14.42 0.91
C PRO A 50 -11.88 15.51 1.42
N ASN A 51 -12.97 15.09 2.06
CA ASN A 51 -13.86 16.04 2.72
C ASN A 51 -13.21 16.69 3.95
N PRO A 52 -13.75 17.83 4.43
CA PRO A 52 -13.34 18.41 5.71
C PRO A 52 -13.33 17.36 6.83
N LYS A 53 -12.28 17.38 7.67
CA LYS A 53 -12.06 16.47 8.80
C LYS A 53 -11.77 15.00 8.44
N GLN A 54 -11.69 14.64 7.15
CA GLN A 54 -11.24 13.32 6.72
C GLN A 54 -9.72 13.30 6.47
N GLY A 55 -9.18 12.08 6.39
CA GLY A 55 -7.81 11.82 5.98
C GLY A 55 -7.76 10.67 4.97
N ASN A 56 -6.71 10.65 4.17
CA ASN A 56 -6.51 9.66 3.12
C ASN A 56 -5.71 8.47 3.65
N MET A 57 -6.06 7.27 3.18
CA MET A 57 -5.33 6.03 3.45
C MET A 57 -5.05 5.36 2.12
N VAL A 58 -3.78 5.19 1.77
CA VAL A 58 -3.40 4.47 0.53
C VAL A 58 -3.82 3.01 0.61
N THR A 59 -3.63 2.36 1.78
CA THR A 59 -4.01 0.96 1.99
C THR A 59 -4.84 0.73 3.26
N ALA A 60 -5.66 -0.32 3.23
CA ALA A 60 -6.37 -0.84 4.39
C ALA A 60 -6.41 -2.38 4.33
N GLN A 61 -5.28 -3.03 4.62
CA GLN A 61 -5.14 -4.48 4.40
C GLN A 61 -5.84 -5.29 5.51
N GLY A 62 -6.55 -6.34 5.10
CA GLY A 62 -7.52 -7.06 5.94
C GLY A 62 -7.13 -8.50 6.30
N ARG A 63 -5.85 -8.85 6.43
CA ARG A 63 -5.45 -10.20 6.86
C ARG A 63 -5.89 -10.47 8.31
N THR A 64 -6.63 -11.56 8.51
CA THR A 64 -7.22 -11.93 9.81
C THR A 64 -6.48 -13.07 10.52
N ASP A 65 -5.65 -13.82 9.81
CA ASP A 65 -4.92 -14.97 10.34
C ASP A 65 -3.43 -14.89 9.95
N PRO A 66 -2.48 -15.12 10.87
CA PRO A 66 -1.06 -15.05 10.58
C PRO A 66 -0.58 -16.12 9.57
N GLN A 67 -1.25 -17.27 9.48
CA GLN A 67 -0.95 -18.35 8.54
C GLN A 67 -1.40 -18.04 7.11
N GLN A 68 -2.26 -17.02 6.92
CA GLN A 68 -2.63 -16.57 5.59
C GLN A 68 -1.42 -15.94 4.89
N ASN A 69 -1.13 -16.44 3.69
CA ASN A 69 -0.07 -15.92 2.83
C ASN A 69 -0.46 -14.64 2.07
N THR A 70 -1.37 -13.84 2.64
CA THR A 70 -1.97 -12.65 2.00
C THR A 70 -1.31 -11.32 2.40
N GLY A 71 -1.45 -10.28 1.59
CA GLY A 71 -0.82 -8.97 1.84
C GLY A 71 -0.87 -8.05 0.62
N ILE A 72 -0.52 -6.78 0.83
CA ILE A 72 -0.35 -5.78 -0.24
C ILE A 72 1.14 -5.46 -0.37
N VAL A 73 1.69 -5.52 -1.58
CA VAL A 73 3.03 -5.03 -1.90
C VAL A 73 2.93 -3.92 -2.95
N ILE A 74 3.58 -2.79 -2.70
CA ILE A 74 3.70 -1.66 -3.62
C ILE A 74 5.18 -1.52 -3.97
N GLN A 75 5.58 -1.88 -5.19
CA GLN A 75 6.97 -1.93 -5.64
C GLN A 75 7.20 -1.01 -6.84
N GLY A 76 8.21 -0.14 -6.81
CA GLY A 76 8.53 0.68 -7.98
C GLY A 76 7.44 1.66 -8.39
N CYS A 77 6.53 2.02 -7.47
CA CYS A 77 5.42 2.93 -7.74
C CYS A 77 5.76 4.38 -7.38
N LYS A 78 4.87 5.29 -7.75
CA LYS A 78 4.85 6.68 -7.28
C LYS A 78 3.63 6.91 -6.41
N ILE A 79 3.84 7.41 -5.19
CA ILE A 79 2.78 7.82 -4.27
C ILE A 79 2.80 9.34 -4.15
N ALA A 80 1.76 10.00 -4.67
CA ALA A 80 1.69 11.46 -4.75
C ALA A 80 0.28 12.02 -4.51
N ALA A 81 0.16 13.35 -4.51
CA ALA A 81 -1.12 14.04 -4.51
C ALA A 81 -1.61 14.31 -5.94
N THR A 82 -2.92 14.37 -6.12
CA THR A 82 -3.54 15.01 -7.29
C THR A 82 -3.46 16.54 -7.20
N THR A 83 -3.73 17.22 -8.31
CA THR A 83 -3.67 18.68 -8.42
C THR A 83 -4.66 19.43 -7.52
N ASP A 84 -5.77 18.82 -7.12
CA ASP A 84 -6.76 19.39 -6.19
C ASP A 84 -6.37 19.22 -4.71
N LEU A 85 -5.51 18.25 -4.38
CA LEU A 85 -4.97 18.04 -3.04
C LEU A 85 -3.68 18.83 -2.83
N GLU A 86 -2.78 18.86 -3.81
CA GLU A 86 -1.42 19.41 -3.68
C GLU A 86 -1.36 20.81 -3.02
N PRO A 87 -2.19 21.80 -3.40
CA PRO A 87 -2.17 23.14 -2.79
C PRO A 87 -2.68 23.19 -1.35
N VAL A 88 -3.43 22.16 -0.93
CA VAL A 88 -4.11 22.11 0.39
C VAL A 88 -3.68 20.89 1.22
N LYS A 89 -2.65 20.16 0.80
CA LYS A 89 -2.22 18.89 1.42
C LYS A 89 -1.83 19.06 2.89
N ALA A 90 -1.35 20.24 3.28
CA ALA A 90 -1.06 20.57 4.68
C ALA A 90 -2.32 20.49 5.59
N ASN A 91 -3.52 20.68 5.02
CA ASN A 91 -4.79 20.65 5.75
C ASN A 91 -5.38 19.23 5.84
N PHE A 92 -4.88 18.26 5.07
CA PHE A 92 -5.45 16.92 4.98
C PHE A 92 -4.38 15.85 5.15
N LYS A 93 -4.49 15.06 6.22
CA LYS A 93 -3.53 14.00 6.50
C LYS A 93 -3.68 12.85 5.50
N THR A 94 -2.56 12.42 4.91
CA THR A 94 -2.49 11.23 4.04
C THR A 94 -1.48 10.25 4.62
N TYR A 95 -1.85 8.98 4.70
CA TYR A 95 -1.00 7.91 5.24
C TYR A 95 -0.86 6.76 4.23
N LEU A 96 0.23 6.00 4.33
CA LEU A 96 0.49 4.78 3.56
C LEU A 96 -0.56 3.68 3.85
N GLY A 97 -1.16 3.70 5.05
CA GLY A 97 -2.32 2.87 5.35
C GLY A 97 -2.66 2.75 6.82
N ARG A 98 -3.63 1.88 7.09
CA ARG A 98 -4.13 1.53 8.44
C ARG A 98 -4.60 0.07 8.53
N PRO A 99 -4.44 -0.59 9.69
CA PRO A 99 -4.69 -2.03 9.80
C PRO A 99 -6.19 -2.34 9.92
N TRP A 100 -6.85 -2.76 8.84
CA TRP A 100 -8.27 -3.11 8.91
C TRP A 100 -8.53 -4.37 9.76
N LYS A 101 -7.54 -5.28 9.85
CA LYS A 101 -7.62 -6.51 10.64
C LYS A 101 -6.32 -6.78 11.40
N ASN A 102 -6.38 -7.66 12.42
CA ASN A 102 -5.32 -7.88 13.40
C ASN A 102 -3.95 -8.24 12.81
N TYR A 103 -3.88 -8.91 11.66
CA TYR A 103 -2.62 -9.34 11.06
C TYR A 103 -2.30 -8.59 9.77
N SER A 104 -2.81 -7.37 9.66
CA SER A 104 -2.65 -6.52 8.47
C SER A 104 -1.20 -6.51 7.97
N ARG A 105 -0.99 -6.76 6.67
CA ARG A 105 0.34 -6.90 6.08
C ARG A 105 0.48 -6.07 4.80
N THR A 106 1.36 -5.08 4.85
CA THR A 106 1.60 -4.14 3.76
C THR A 106 3.09 -3.83 3.64
N VAL A 107 3.64 -3.88 2.42
CA VAL A 107 5.03 -3.54 2.13
C VAL A 107 5.08 -2.46 1.06
N ILE A 108 5.82 -1.38 1.32
CA ILE A 108 6.09 -0.30 0.36
C ILE A 108 7.59 -0.31 0.06
N MET A 109 7.97 -0.63 -1.18
CA MET A 109 9.38 -0.79 -1.52
C MET A 109 9.76 -0.18 -2.86
N GLN A 110 11.00 0.30 -2.95
CA GLN A 110 11.60 0.84 -4.18
C GLN A 110 10.74 1.91 -4.87
N SER A 111 9.90 2.59 -4.11
CA SER A 111 8.88 3.50 -4.62
C SER A 111 9.28 4.95 -4.36
N PHE A 112 8.79 5.86 -5.20
CA PHE A 112 8.86 7.30 -4.93
C PHE A 112 7.69 7.71 -4.03
N ILE A 113 7.97 8.41 -2.94
CA ILE A 113 6.98 8.93 -2.00
C ILE A 113 7.16 10.44 -1.92
N SER A 114 6.16 11.18 -2.41
CA SER A 114 6.13 12.65 -2.25
C SER A 114 5.84 13.05 -0.80
N ASP A 115 5.98 14.34 -0.51
CA ASP A 115 5.71 14.95 0.79
C ASP A 115 4.21 15.01 1.15
N VAL A 116 3.33 14.42 0.34
CA VAL A 116 1.91 14.22 0.69
C VAL A 116 1.73 13.31 1.91
N ILE A 117 2.65 12.36 2.12
CA ILE A 117 2.57 11.39 3.22
C ILE A 117 2.99 12.05 4.53
N ASP A 118 2.13 11.96 5.55
CA ASP A 118 2.44 12.44 6.89
C ASP A 118 3.71 11.75 7.43
N PRO A 119 4.63 12.45 8.12
CA PRO A 119 5.87 11.86 8.62
C PRO A 119 5.69 10.60 9.50
N LYS A 120 4.54 10.46 10.18
CA LYS A 120 4.19 9.22 10.91
C LYS A 120 4.07 8.01 9.98
N GLY A 121 3.75 8.22 8.71
CA GLY A 121 3.65 7.23 7.63
C GLY A 121 2.38 6.39 7.70
N TRP A 122 2.02 5.92 8.87
CA TRP A 122 0.93 4.96 9.09
C TRP A 122 -0.04 5.49 10.15
N SER A 123 -1.32 5.17 10.00
CA SER A 123 -2.38 5.59 10.93
C SER A 123 -2.95 4.38 11.68
N PRO A 124 -3.24 4.49 12.99
CA PRO A 124 -3.96 3.43 13.68
C PRO A 124 -5.35 3.24 13.06
N TRP A 125 -5.90 2.04 13.23
CA TRP A 125 -7.32 1.83 12.95
C TRP A 125 -8.17 2.42 14.06
N GLU A 126 -7.90 1.99 15.30
CA GLU A 126 -8.53 2.45 16.52
C GLU A 126 -7.60 2.11 17.70
N GLY A 127 -7.28 3.10 18.55
CA GLY A 127 -6.40 2.89 19.70
C GLY A 127 -5.10 2.15 19.34
N ASP A 128 -4.83 1.09 20.08
CA ASP A 128 -3.69 0.19 19.95
C ASP A 128 -4.00 -1.13 19.19
N PHE A 129 -5.18 -1.21 18.55
CA PHE A 129 -5.59 -2.36 17.75
C PHE A 129 -4.55 -2.72 16.67
N ALA A 130 -4.22 -4.01 16.61
CA ALA A 130 -3.28 -4.61 15.64
C ALA A 130 -1.82 -4.10 15.68
N LEU A 131 -1.48 -3.08 16.47
CA LEU A 131 -0.16 -2.43 16.40
C LEU A 131 1.01 -3.36 16.76
N ASN A 132 0.72 -4.42 17.52
CA ASN A 132 1.69 -5.44 17.92
C ASN A 132 1.76 -6.66 16.98
N THR A 133 0.78 -6.83 16.10
CA THR A 133 0.57 -8.04 15.29
C THR A 133 0.59 -7.79 13.79
N LEU A 134 0.39 -6.55 13.34
CA LEU A 134 0.53 -6.15 11.95
C LEU A 134 1.99 -6.31 11.46
N TYR A 135 2.17 -6.35 10.15
CA TYR A 135 3.48 -6.37 9.50
C TYR A 135 3.54 -5.28 8.43
N TYR A 136 4.03 -4.10 8.80
CA TYR A 136 4.25 -2.98 7.89
C TYR A 136 5.74 -2.74 7.67
N ARG A 137 6.18 -2.74 6.41
CA ARG A 137 7.58 -2.55 6.06
C ARG A 137 7.79 -1.53 4.95
N GLU A 138 8.88 -0.78 5.08
CA GLU A 138 9.39 0.13 4.06
C GLU A 138 10.80 -0.31 3.63
N TYR A 139 11.11 -0.30 2.32
CA TYR A 139 12.42 -0.72 1.80
C TYR A 139 12.86 0.16 0.62
N ARG A 140 14.02 0.83 0.73
CA ARG A 140 14.63 1.62 -0.35
C ARG A 140 13.66 2.55 -1.09
N ASN A 141 12.72 3.15 -0.36
CA ASN A 141 11.88 4.21 -0.91
C ASN A 141 12.68 5.50 -1.07
N ARG A 142 12.27 6.36 -1.99
CA ARG A 142 12.92 7.64 -2.32
C ARG A 142 11.91 8.77 -2.37
N GLY A 143 12.39 10.01 -2.36
CA GLY A 143 11.54 11.21 -2.38
C GLY A 143 11.29 11.79 -0.99
N PRO A 144 10.70 13.00 -0.92
CA PRO A 144 10.63 13.77 0.32
C PRO A 144 9.74 13.17 1.41
N GLY A 145 8.76 12.31 1.07
CA GLY A 145 7.95 11.58 2.05
C GLY A 145 8.53 10.24 2.49
N ALA A 146 9.69 9.83 1.97
CA ALA A 146 10.31 8.55 2.28
C ALA A 146 11.15 8.55 3.57
N ASP A 147 11.37 9.70 4.21
CA ASP A 147 12.10 9.76 5.48
C ASP A 147 11.37 8.99 6.58
N THR A 148 12.05 8.00 7.17
CA THR A 148 11.51 7.14 8.20
C THR A 148 11.80 7.60 9.64
N SER A 149 12.57 8.68 9.83
CA SER A 149 13.03 9.14 11.14
C SER A 149 11.88 9.42 12.13
N LYS A 150 10.75 9.94 11.61
CA LYS A 150 9.54 10.33 12.36
C LYS A 150 8.39 9.33 12.27
N ARG A 151 8.63 8.14 11.69
CA ARG A 151 7.61 7.10 11.58
C ARG A 151 7.17 6.63 12.97
N VAL A 152 5.96 6.07 12.99
CA VAL A 152 5.39 5.37 14.15
C VAL A 152 6.38 4.36 14.75
N LYS A 153 6.27 4.11 16.06
CA LYS A 153 7.14 3.18 16.80
C LYS A 153 6.43 1.88 17.18
N TRP A 154 5.46 1.46 16.37
CA TRP A 154 4.69 0.23 16.61
C TRP A 154 5.58 -1.00 16.46
N LYS A 155 5.38 -2.01 17.30
CA LYS A 155 6.12 -3.28 17.21
C LYS A 155 5.95 -3.95 15.84
N GLY A 156 4.78 -3.82 15.22
CA GLY A 156 4.48 -4.37 13.90
C GLY A 156 5.10 -3.60 12.72
N TRP A 157 5.67 -2.41 12.93
CA TRP A 157 6.29 -1.58 11.88
C TRP A 157 7.82 -1.69 11.88
N GLY A 158 8.46 -1.53 10.71
CA GLY A 158 9.92 -1.45 10.63
C GLY A 158 10.45 -1.15 9.22
N VAL A 159 11.75 -0.84 9.15
CA VAL A 159 12.50 -0.69 7.88
C VAL A 159 13.18 -2.02 7.57
N MET A 160 13.09 -2.46 6.31
CA MET A 160 13.96 -3.54 5.81
C MET A 160 15.25 -2.92 5.32
N TRP A 161 16.40 -3.49 5.71
CA TRP A 161 17.71 -2.92 5.38
C TRP A 161 18.40 -3.67 4.25
N THR A 162 18.12 -4.96 4.13
CA THR A 162 18.79 -5.83 3.15
C THR A 162 17.84 -6.25 2.04
N ALA A 163 18.41 -6.60 0.88
CA ALA A 163 17.63 -7.23 -0.18
C ALA A 163 17.06 -8.58 0.26
N PHE A 164 17.76 -9.30 1.15
CA PHE A 164 17.30 -10.57 1.69
C PHE A 164 15.98 -10.43 2.47
N ASP A 165 15.83 -9.38 3.29
CA ASP A 165 14.59 -9.12 4.03
C ASP A 165 13.41 -8.80 3.11
N ALA A 166 13.67 -8.09 2.01
CA ALA A 166 12.66 -7.64 1.06
C ALA A 166 12.31 -8.70 0.00
N MET A 167 13.21 -9.65 -0.28
CA MET A 167 13.06 -10.65 -1.34
C MET A 167 11.78 -11.50 -1.24
N PRO A 168 11.29 -11.91 -0.05
CA PRO A 168 10.01 -12.62 0.09
C PRO A 168 8.79 -11.86 -0.46
N PHE A 169 8.90 -10.54 -0.60
CA PHE A 169 7.84 -9.67 -1.12
C PHE A 169 8.01 -9.32 -2.61
N SER A 170 9.07 -9.82 -3.26
CA SER A 170 9.24 -9.69 -4.71
C SER A 170 8.12 -10.42 -5.47
N VAL A 171 7.83 -10.00 -6.69
CA VAL A 171 6.79 -10.62 -7.55
C VAL A 171 7.03 -12.12 -7.73
N GLY A 172 8.29 -12.52 -7.95
CA GLY A 172 8.64 -13.90 -8.18
C GLY A 172 8.26 -14.82 -7.02
N ILE A 173 8.46 -14.37 -5.79
CA ILE A 173 8.19 -15.17 -4.58
C ILE A 173 6.78 -14.93 -4.06
N PHE A 174 6.39 -13.67 -3.87
CA PHE A 174 5.15 -13.33 -3.18
C PHE A 174 3.93 -13.84 -3.94
N ILE A 175 3.89 -13.69 -5.28
CA ILE A 175 2.77 -14.17 -6.12
C ILE A 175 3.14 -15.39 -6.97
N ASN A 176 4.26 -16.07 -6.67
CA ASN A 176 4.78 -17.17 -7.49
C ASN A 176 4.94 -16.76 -8.97
N GLY A 177 5.34 -15.51 -9.24
CA GLY A 177 5.31 -14.90 -10.57
C GLY A 177 6.11 -15.66 -11.64
N TRP A 178 7.16 -16.39 -11.24
CA TRP A 178 8.00 -17.19 -12.13
C TRP A 178 7.22 -18.19 -12.99
N TYR A 179 6.14 -18.75 -12.46
CA TYR A 179 5.45 -19.87 -13.10
C TYR A 179 4.42 -19.46 -14.15
N TRP A 180 4.01 -18.19 -14.17
CA TRP A 180 2.85 -17.79 -14.96
C TRP A 180 3.01 -16.45 -15.67
N LEU A 181 3.78 -15.50 -15.11
CA LEU A 181 3.99 -14.19 -15.75
C LEU A 181 4.67 -14.26 -17.12
N PRO A 182 5.66 -15.14 -17.38
CA PRO A 182 6.26 -15.27 -18.71
C PRO A 182 5.25 -15.58 -19.82
N PHE A 183 4.12 -16.23 -19.49
CA PHE A 183 3.09 -16.61 -20.46
C PHE A 183 2.06 -15.51 -20.72
N THR A 184 2.14 -14.38 -19.99
CA THR A 184 1.19 -13.26 -20.17
C THR A 184 1.57 -12.32 -21.30
N GLY A 185 2.82 -12.35 -21.76
CA GLY A 185 3.36 -11.39 -22.72
C GLY A 185 3.61 -9.99 -22.14
N PHE A 186 3.30 -9.74 -20.87
CA PHE A 186 3.54 -8.45 -20.22
C PHE A 186 4.98 -8.35 -19.68
N PRO A 187 5.61 -7.16 -19.72
CA PRO A 187 6.85 -6.93 -18.99
C PRO A 187 6.62 -7.02 -17.47
N PHE A 188 7.61 -7.50 -16.73
CA PHE A 188 7.55 -7.63 -15.27
C PHE A 188 8.95 -7.55 -14.66
N TRP A 189 9.03 -7.31 -13.35
CA TRP A 189 10.25 -7.49 -12.57
C TRP A 189 10.02 -8.54 -11.48
N LEU A 190 10.65 -9.71 -11.62
CA LEU A 190 10.46 -10.82 -10.67
C LEU A 190 11.22 -10.64 -9.36
N LEU A 191 12.26 -9.83 -9.35
CA LEU A 191 13.17 -9.61 -8.23
C LEU A 191 13.20 -8.13 -7.80
N LEU A 192 14.02 -7.84 -6.79
CA LEU A 192 14.33 -6.49 -6.32
C LEU A 192 15.35 -5.80 -7.24
#